data_AF-A0A7S2HXH4-F1
#
_entry.id   AF-A0A7S2HXH4-F1
#
_cell.length_a   1.000
_cell.length_b   1.000
_cell.length_c   1.000
_cell.angle_alpha   90.00
_cell.angle_beta   90.00
_cell.angle_gamma   90.00
#
_symmetry.space_group_name_H-M   'P 1'
#
loop_
_entity.id
_entity.type
_entity.pdbx_description
1 polymer ?
#
loop_
_entity_poly.entity_id
_entity_poly.type
_entity_poly.pdbx_seq_one_letter_code
_entity_poly.pdbx_strand_id
1 'polypeptide(L)'
;FEDMGAQLVKSVASKTNDIAGDGTTTATVLARAIYSEGCKAVAAGMNPLDLRRGIQLAVNSVLKTLEEISRPISSKEEVSQVGTISANADQEIGQLLSDAMERVGKEGVITVQDGKTLENELEVVEGMKFDRGYISPYFITDPKTQTVDMENPMILLVEKKVSSLQQLVPLL
;
A
#
# COMPACT_ATOMS: atom_id res chain seq x y z
N PHE A 1 -26.85 9.73 9.58
CA PHE A 1 -25.71 10.16 10.43
C PHE A 1 -24.71 9.04 10.65
N GLU A 2 -25.16 7.81 10.91
CA GLU A 2 -24.28 6.64 11.10
C GLU A 2 -23.44 6.30 9.86
N ASP A 3 -24.04 6.30 8.67
CA ASP A 3 -23.32 6.06 7.40
C ASP A 3 -22.20 7.09 7.17
N MET A 4 -22.47 8.37 7.43
CA MET A 4 -21.45 9.43 7.27
C MET A 4 -20.25 9.22 8.22
N GLY A 5 -20.49 8.75 9.45
CA GLY A 5 -19.42 8.36 10.37
C GLY A 5 -18.63 7.14 9.88
N ALA A 6 -19.33 6.14 9.33
CA ALA A 6 -18.69 4.96 8.74
C ALA A 6 -17.79 5.33 7.54
N GLN A 7 -18.25 6.24 6.65
CA GLN A 7 -17.44 6.71 5.51
C GLN A 7 -16.17 7.46 5.96
N LEU A 8 -16.24 8.23 7.05
CA LEU A 8 -15.07 8.92 7.60
C LEU A 8 -14.03 7.92 8.14
N VAL A 9 -14.46 6.89 8.87
CA VAL A 9 -13.55 5.84 9.37
C VAL A 9 -12.98 5.01 8.22
N LYS A 10 -13.80 4.67 7.22
CA LYS A 10 -13.35 4.00 6.00
C LYS A 10 -12.28 4.82 5.26
N SER A 11 -12.43 6.15 5.23
CA SER A 11 -11.45 7.05 4.62
C SER A 11 -10.10 7.02 5.36
N VAL A 12 -10.09 6.83 6.68
CA VAL A 12 -8.85 6.65 7.46
C VAL A 12 -8.16 5.35 7.06
N ALA A 13 -8.90 4.24 7.03
CA ALA A 13 -8.35 2.94 6.65
C ALA A 13 -7.79 2.94 5.21
N SER A 14 -8.54 3.52 4.26
CA SER A 14 -8.11 3.61 2.86
C SER A 14 -6.81 4.39 2.72
N LYS A 15 -6.72 5.57 3.34
CA LYS A 15 -5.50 6.39 3.27
C LYS A 15 -4.29 5.70 3.91
N THR A 16 -4.49 4.95 4.99
CA THR A 16 -3.42 4.14 5.59
C THR A 16 -2.94 3.06 4.62
N ASN A 17 -3.86 2.38 3.94
CA ASN A 17 -3.52 1.39 2.92
C ASN A 17 -2.72 2.00 1.77
N ASP A 18 -3.14 3.17 1.28
CA ASP A 18 -2.49 3.83 0.14
C ASP A 18 -1.05 4.28 0.45
N ILE A 19 -0.77 4.64 1.71
CA ILE A 19 0.55 5.15 2.13
C ILE A 19 1.48 4.01 2.58
N ALA A 20 0.95 3.05 3.36
CA ALA A 20 1.77 2.06 4.05
C ALA A 20 1.59 0.61 3.53
N GLY A 21 0.48 0.30 2.84
CA GLY A 21 0.17 -1.05 2.37
C GLY A 21 -0.25 -2.05 3.47
N ASP A 22 -0.22 -1.66 4.75
CA ASP A 22 -0.66 -2.46 5.91
C ASP A 22 -1.17 -1.52 7.04
N GLY A 23 -1.76 -2.08 8.10
CA GLY A 23 -2.14 -1.36 9.31
C GLY A 23 -3.54 -0.75 9.29
N THR A 24 -4.36 -1.08 8.30
CA THR A 24 -5.73 -0.56 8.13
C THR A 24 -6.63 -0.85 9.34
N THR A 25 -6.53 -2.06 9.90
CA THR A 25 -7.26 -2.47 11.12
C THR A 25 -6.81 -1.66 12.33
N THR A 26 -5.49 -1.51 12.51
CA THR A 26 -4.91 -0.73 13.62
C THR A 26 -5.34 0.73 13.55
N ALA A 27 -5.27 1.34 12.36
CA ALA A 27 -5.72 2.71 12.14
C ALA A 27 -7.21 2.88 12.47
N THR A 28 -8.03 1.91 12.10
CA THR A 28 -9.48 1.90 12.37
C THR A 28 -9.79 1.85 13.88
N VAL A 29 -9.11 0.98 14.62
CA VAL A 29 -9.31 0.85 16.08
C VAL A 29 -8.84 2.10 16.81
N LEU A 30 -7.69 2.67 16.42
CA LEU A 30 -7.18 3.92 16.98
C LEU A 30 -8.13 5.10 16.70
N ALA A 31 -8.62 5.22 15.47
CA ALA A 31 -9.58 6.25 15.10
C ALA A 31 -10.86 6.16 15.95
N ARG A 32 -11.38 4.94 16.16
CA ARG A 32 -12.54 4.70 17.04
C ARG A 32 -12.27 5.13 18.48
N ALA A 33 -11.12 4.75 19.03
CA ALA A 33 -10.76 5.06 20.42
C ALA A 33 -10.63 6.57 20.65
N ILE A 34 -9.87 7.26 19.78
CA ILE A 34 -9.67 8.72 19.86
C ILE A 34 -11.01 9.45 19.71
N TYR A 35 -11.85 9.03 18.76
CA TYR A 35 -13.16 9.64 18.55
C TYR A 35 -14.07 9.45 19.77
N SER A 36 -14.18 8.23 20.30
CA SER A 36 -15.03 7.91 21.46
C SER A 36 -14.65 8.76 22.68
N GLU A 37 -13.36 8.83 23.01
CA GLU A 37 -12.90 9.64 24.15
C GLU A 37 -13.01 11.14 23.88
N GLY A 38 -12.77 11.57 22.65
CA GLY A 38 -13.00 12.95 22.22
C GLY A 38 -14.46 13.40 22.40
N CYS A 39 -15.42 12.56 22.02
CA CYS A 39 -16.85 12.85 22.20
C CYS A 39 -17.22 13.00 23.69
N LYS A 40 -16.68 12.16 24.57
CA LYS A 40 -16.90 12.29 26.03
C LYS A 40 -16.35 13.60 26.58
N ALA A 41 -15.13 13.98 26.17
CA ALA A 41 -14.50 15.21 26.59
C ALA A 41 -15.27 16.46 26.13
N VAL A 42 -15.77 16.46 24.89
CA VAL A 42 -16.62 17.54 24.37
C VAL A 42 -17.96 17.60 25.11
N ALA A 43 -18.59 16.45 25.39
CA ALA A 43 -19.82 16.39 26.18
C ALA A 43 -19.63 16.92 27.62
N ALA A 44 -18.41 16.80 28.17
CA ALA A 44 -18.01 17.39 29.44
C ALA A 44 -17.71 18.91 29.38
N GLY A 45 -17.92 19.55 28.22
CA GLY A 45 -17.76 21.00 28.04
C GLY A 45 -16.37 21.46 27.60
N MET A 46 -15.46 20.54 27.25
CA MET A 46 -14.13 20.91 26.76
C MET A 46 -14.20 21.45 25.32
N ASN A 47 -13.31 22.39 24.99
CA ASN A 47 -13.21 22.96 23.65
C ASN A 47 -12.67 21.92 22.63
N PRO A 48 -13.43 21.56 21.58
CA PRO A 48 -12.99 20.59 20.57
C PRO A 48 -11.70 20.97 19.85
N LEU A 49 -11.46 22.27 19.64
CA LEU A 49 -10.26 22.75 18.95
C LEU A 49 -8.99 22.57 19.80
N ASP A 50 -9.10 22.78 21.12
CA ASP A 50 -8.00 22.59 22.05
C ASP A 50 -7.71 21.10 22.25
N LEU A 51 -8.76 20.25 22.31
CA LEU A 51 -8.60 18.79 22.30
C LEU A 51 -7.84 18.30 21.08
N ARG A 52 -8.22 18.77 19.88
CA ARG A 52 -7.51 18.42 18.64
C ARG A 52 -6.04 18.83 18.68
N ARG A 53 -5.74 20.04 19.17
CA ARG A 53 -4.35 20.50 19.33
C ARG A 53 -3.57 19.62 20.29
N GLY A 54 -4.16 19.26 21.43
CA GLY A 54 -3.55 18.35 22.40
C GLY A 54 -3.26 16.96 21.83
N ILE A 55 -4.22 16.38 21.10
CA ILE A 55 -4.03 15.10 20.40
C ILE A 55 -2.89 15.19 19.40
N GLN A 56 -2.81 16.25 18.60
CA GLN A 56 -1.73 16.40 17.62
C GLN A 56 -0.34 16.51 18.27
N LEU A 57 -0.23 17.23 19.39
CA LEU A 57 1.01 17.32 20.15
C LEU A 57 1.43 15.96 20.70
N ALA A 58 0.48 15.19 21.24
CA ALA A 58 0.74 13.82 21.71
C ALA A 58 1.20 12.91 20.58
N VAL A 59 0.52 12.95 19.42
CA VAL A 59 0.90 12.17 18.22
C VAL A 59 2.32 12.52 17.78
N ASN A 60 2.68 13.81 17.72
CA ASN A 60 4.03 14.21 17.33
C ASN A 60 5.09 13.69 18.30
N SER A 61 4.80 13.69 19.61
CA SER A 61 5.71 13.12 20.61
C SER A 61 5.86 11.60 20.44
N VAL A 62 4.76 10.90 20.17
CA VAL A 62 4.78 9.44 19.92
C VAL A 62 5.59 9.12 18.67
N LEU A 63 5.40 9.86 17.58
CA LEU A 63 6.17 9.67 16.35
C LEU A 63 7.67 9.83 16.58
N LYS A 64 8.08 10.85 17.33
CA LYS A 64 9.49 11.05 17.69
C LYS A 64 10.05 9.87 18.49
N THR A 65 9.31 9.38 19.48
CA THR A 65 9.74 8.21 20.25
C THR A 65 9.79 6.94 19.39
N LEU A 66 8.86 6.76 18.45
CA LEU A 66 8.88 5.63 17.51
C LEU A 66 10.12 5.67 16.61
N GLU A 67 10.53 6.85 16.13
CA GLU A 67 11.78 7.02 15.38
C GLU A 67 13.01 6.68 16.24
N GLU A 68 13.03 7.10 17.51
CA GLU A 68 14.14 6.84 18.43
C GLU A 68 14.32 5.34 18.78
N ILE A 69 13.22 4.58 18.85
CA ILE A 69 13.28 3.13 19.13
C ILE A 69 13.39 2.27 17.87
N SER A 70 13.21 2.87 16.69
CA SER A 70 13.27 2.17 15.40
C SER A 70 14.65 1.57 15.16
N ARG A 71 14.69 0.35 14.62
CA ARG A 71 15.93 -0.35 14.26
C ARG A 71 15.87 -0.74 12.80
N PRO A 72 16.86 -0.35 11.97
CA PRO A 72 16.93 -0.76 10.58
C PRO A 72 17.03 -2.28 10.46
N ILE A 73 16.26 -2.86 9.53
CA ILE A 73 16.32 -4.28 9.19
C ILE A 73 17.57 -4.55 8.36
N SER A 74 18.34 -5.55 8.77
CA SER A 74 19.64 -5.87 8.20
C SER A 74 19.74 -7.30 7.68
N SER A 75 19.03 -8.25 8.30
CA SER A 75 19.16 -9.67 7.98
C SER A 75 18.00 -10.22 7.17
N LYS A 76 18.26 -11.32 6.47
CA LYS A 76 17.27 -12.07 5.70
C LYS A 76 16.16 -12.61 6.62
N GLU A 77 16.54 -13.09 7.80
CA GLU A 77 15.64 -13.63 8.81
C GLU A 77 14.67 -12.56 9.33
N GLU A 78 15.14 -11.33 9.55
CA GLU A 78 14.29 -10.21 9.96
C GLU A 78 13.25 -9.86 8.88
N VAL A 79 13.65 -9.91 7.59
CA VAL A 79 12.72 -9.72 6.46
C VAL A 79 11.66 -10.82 6.42
N SER A 80 12.09 -12.08 6.54
CA SER A 80 11.17 -13.23 6.58
C SER A 80 10.19 -13.14 7.76
N GLN A 81 10.66 -12.70 8.94
CA GLN A 81 9.80 -12.50 10.11
C GLN A 81 8.72 -11.44 9.86
N VAL A 82 9.08 -10.29 9.27
CA VAL A 82 8.10 -9.24 8.94
C VAL A 82 7.10 -9.76 7.92
N GLY A 83 7.57 -10.41 6.85
CA GLY A 83 6.70 -11.01 5.83
C GLY A 83 5.74 -12.05 6.41
N THR A 84 6.23 -12.92 7.29
CA THR A 84 5.43 -13.95 7.98
C THR A 84 4.33 -13.33 8.83
N ILE A 85 4.65 -12.29 9.62
CA ILE A 85 3.67 -11.66 10.50
C ILE A 85 2.59 -10.95 9.67
N SER A 86 2.99 -10.22 8.63
CA SER A 86 2.04 -9.54 7.73
C SER A 86 1.20 -10.51 6.90
N ALA A 87 1.73 -11.69 6.57
CA ALA A 87 0.99 -12.78 5.92
C ALA A 87 0.17 -13.64 6.90
N ASN A 88 -0.25 -13.09 8.04
CA ASN A 88 -1.07 -13.77 9.04
C ASN A 88 -0.43 -15.07 9.60
N ALA A 89 0.87 -14.97 9.94
CA ALA A 89 1.71 -16.05 10.46
C ALA A 89 2.03 -17.19 9.48
N ASP A 90 1.91 -16.92 8.17
CA ASP A 90 2.32 -17.85 7.12
C ASP A 90 3.85 -17.80 6.90
N GLN A 91 4.55 -18.83 7.36
CA GLN A 91 6.00 -18.96 7.24
C GLN A 91 6.46 -19.21 5.80
N GLU A 92 5.62 -19.84 4.98
CA GLU A 92 5.97 -20.15 3.60
C GLU A 92 6.05 -18.86 2.77
N ILE A 93 5.06 -17.98 2.94
CA ILE A 93 5.03 -16.66 2.30
C ILE A 93 6.18 -15.77 2.77
N GLY A 94 6.47 -15.75 4.08
CA GLY A 94 7.60 -15.00 4.63
C GLY A 94 8.94 -15.46 4.04
N GLN A 95 9.13 -16.76 3.91
CA GLN A 95 10.33 -17.35 3.31
C GLN A 95 10.46 -17.01 1.83
N LEU A 96 9.36 -17.16 1.06
CA LEU A 96 9.32 -16.82 -0.37
C LEU A 96 9.64 -15.34 -0.62
N LEU A 97 9.05 -14.44 0.17
CA LEU A 97 9.31 -13.00 0.09
C LEU A 97 10.79 -12.70 0.37
N SER A 98 11.35 -13.34 1.38
CA SER A 98 12.74 -13.17 1.75
C SER A 98 13.71 -13.71 0.69
N ASP A 99 13.40 -14.85 0.07
CA ASP A 99 14.18 -15.44 -1.02
C ASP A 99 14.08 -14.57 -2.29
N ALA A 100 12.90 -14.01 -2.57
CA ALA A 100 12.70 -13.06 -3.66
C ALA A 100 13.58 -11.82 -3.48
N MET A 101 13.51 -11.17 -2.31
CA MET A 101 14.30 -9.96 -2.00
C MET A 101 15.82 -10.19 -2.05
N GLU A 102 16.29 -11.39 -1.71
CA GLU A 102 17.71 -11.74 -1.84
C GLU A 102 18.15 -11.85 -3.31
N ARG A 103 17.29 -12.41 -4.17
CA ARG A 103 17.58 -12.56 -5.61
C ARG A 103 17.50 -11.24 -6.38
N VAL A 104 16.50 -10.41 -6.10
CA VAL A 104 16.29 -9.13 -6.82
C VAL A 104 17.00 -7.94 -6.17
N GLY A 105 17.48 -8.09 -4.93
CA GLY A 105 18.05 -7.02 -4.12
C GLY A 105 16.98 -6.16 -3.43
N LYS A 106 17.40 -5.31 -2.47
CA LYS A 106 16.49 -4.48 -1.66
C LYS A 106 15.62 -3.51 -2.46
N GLU A 107 16.09 -3.09 -3.64
CA GLU A 107 15.36 -2.19 -4.54
C GLU A 107 14.81 -2.91 -5.79
N GLY A 108 14.83 -4.24 -5.77
CA GLY A 108 14.28 -5.05 -6.83
C GLY A 108 12.75 -4.98 -6.87
N VAL A 109 12.18 -5.20 -8.06
CA VAL A 109 10.74 -5.19 -8.26
C VAL A 109 10.21 -6.60 -8.04
N ILE A 110 9.27 -6.74 -7.11
CA ILE A 110 8.55 -8.00 -6.86
C ILE A 110 7.12 -7.82 -7.37
N THR A 111 6.65 -8.77 -8.18
CA THR A 111 5.27 -8.84 -8.67
C THR A 111 4.65 -10.16 -8.25
N VAL A 112 3.37 -10.13 -7.89
CA VAL A 112 2.59 -11.32 -7.55
C VAL A 112 1.62 -11.60 -8.71
N GLN A 113 1.52 -12.86 -9.13
CA GLN A 113 0.61 -13.32 -10.18
C GLN A 113 -0.16 -14.55 -9.69
N ASP A 114 -1.36 -14.75 -10.23
CA ASP A 114 -2.16 -15.93 -9.93
C ASP A 114 -1.51 -17.19 -10.55
N GLY A 115 -1.08 -18.11 -9.69
CA GLY A 115 -0.51 -19.39 -10.11
C GLY A 115 -1.53 -20.32 -10.76
N LYS A 116 -1.08 -21.18 -11.67
CA LYS A 116 -1.88 -22.26 -12.27
C LYS A 116 -1.76 -23.59 -11.50
N THR A 117 -0.83 -23.66 -10.55
CA THR A 117 -0.49 -24.83 -9.74
C THR A 117 -0.98 -24.64 -8.30
N LEU A 118 -0.91 -25.71 -7.50
CA LEU A 118 -1.24 -25.66 -6.06
C LEU A 118 -0.06 -25.19 -5.20
N GLU A 119 1.14 -25.13 -5.78
CA GLU A 119 2.37 -24.77 -5.08
C GLU A 119 2.73 -23.32 -5.40
N ASN A 120 3.36 -22.63 -4.43
CA ASN A 120 3.87 -21.30 -4.65
C ASN A 120 5.17 -21.34 -5.44
N GLU A 121 5.27 -20.54 -6.50
CA GLU A 121 6.44 -20.52 -7.39
C GLU A 121 7.14 -19.15 -7.32
N LEU A 122 8.48 -19.16 -7.27
CA LEU A 122 9.31 -17.97 -7.34
C LEU A 122 10.09 -17.96 -8.66
N GLU A 123 9.64 -17.13 -9.61
CA GLU A 123 10.32 -16.90 -10.88
C GLU A 123 11.02 -15.53 -10.86
N VAL A 124 12.29 -15.51 -11.29
CA VAL A 124 13.03 -14.27 -11.50
C VAL A 124 13.08 -14.02 -12.99
N VAL A 125 12.36 -12.99 -13.44
CA VAL A 125 12.36 -12.55 -14.83
C VAL A 125 13.17 -11.27 -14.98
N GLU A 126 13.93 -11.16 -16.06
CA GLU A 126 14.53 -9.89 -16.44
C GLU A 126 13.43 -8.96 -16.97
N GLY A 127 13.25 -7.83 -16.30
CA GLY A 127 12.20 -6.87 -16.60
C GLY A 127 12.58 -5.46 -16.17
N MET A 128 11.69 -4.51 -16.42
CA MET A 128 11.90 -3.11 -16.10
C MET A 128 10.60 -2.48 -15.60
N LYS A 129 10.70 -1.69 -14.53
CA LYS A 129 9.60 -0.89 -13.99
C LYS A 129 9.96 0.58 -14.13
N PHE A 130 8.96 1.40 -14.45
CA PHE A 130 9.06 2.85 -14.46
C PHE A 130 7.97 3.46 -13.60
N ASP A 131 8.23 4.64 -13.02
CA ASP A 131 7.24 5.41 -12.26
C ASP A 131 6.27 6.17 -13.19
N ARG A 132 5.57 5.42 -14.04
CA ARG A 132 4.53 5.93 -14.96
C ARG A 132 3.34 4.96 -14.97
N GLY A 133 2.15 5.50 -14.70
CA GLY A 133 0.89 4.77 -14.79
C GLY A 133 0.18 4.97 -16.13
N TYR A 134 -1.02 4.39 -16.25
CA TYR A 134 -1.90 4.57 -17.39
C TYR A 134 -2.44 6.01 -17.48
N ILE A 135 -2.62 6.51 -18.71
CA ILE A 135 -3.11 7.88 -18.96
C ILE A 135 -4.61 8.01 -18.64
N SER A 136 -5.35 6.92 -18.78
CA SER A 136 -6.80 6.89 -18.58
C SER A 136 -7.21 5.66 -17.76
N PRO A 137 -8.12 5.81 -16.77
CA PRO A 137 -8.66 4.68 -16.02
C PRO A 137 -9.41 3.66 -16.88
N TYR A 138 -9.82 4.03 -18.10
CA TYR A 138 -10.47 3.10 -19.03
C TYR A 138 -9.55 1.98 -19.53
N PHE A 139 -8.23 2.07 -19.27
CA PHE A 139 -7.30 0.99 -19.58
C PHE A 139 -7.30 -0.15 -18.55
N ILE A 140 -7.95 0.02 -17.39
CA ILE A 140 -7.99 -0.99 -16.32
C ILE A 140 -8.64 -2.27 -16.85
N THR A 141 -7.90 -3.38 -16.78
CA THR A 141 -8.37 -4.72 -17.16
C THR A 141 -8.85 -5.50 -15.94
N ASP A 142 -8.24 -5.26 -14.76
CA ASP A 142 -8.70 -5.81 -13.49
C ASP A 142 -9.26 -4.70 -12.58
N PRO A 143 -10.59 -4.60 -12.43
CA PRO A 143 -11.23 -3.61 -11.58
C PRO A 143 -10.96 -3.78 -10.08
N LYS A 144 -10.54 -4.99 -9.63
CA LYS A 144 -10.31 -5.27 -8.21
C LYS A 144 -8.98 -4.71 -7.75
N THR A 145 -7.92 -4.97 -8.50
CA THR A 145 -6.55 -4.51 -8.24
C THR A 145 -6.29 -3.12 -8.83
N GLN A 146 -7.16 -2.63 -9.73
CA GLN A 146 -6.97 -1.40 -10.51
C GLN A 146 -5.72 -1.44 -11.40
N THR A 147 -5.38 -2.63 -11.92
CA THR A 147 -4.21 -2.89 -12.78
C THR A 147 -4.58 -3.04 -14.25
N VAL A 148 -3.55 -2.91 -15.09
CA VAL A 148 -3.61 -3.17 -16.53
C VAL A 148 -2.67 -4.33 -16.81
N ASP A 149 -3.25 -5.47 -17.13
CA ASP A 149 -2.55 -6.74 -17.33
C ASP A 149 -2.74 -7.17 -18.79
N MET A 150 -1.64 -7.32 -19.52
CA MET A 150 -1.64 -7.70 -20.93
C MET A 150 -0.68 -8.87 -21.16
N GLU A 151 -1.16 -9.93 -21.81
CA GLU A 151 -0.32 -11.06 -22.22
C GLU A 151 0.30 -10.81 -23.59
N ASN A 152 1.62 -10.99 -23.73
CA ASN A 152 2.40 -10.79 -24.96
C ASN A 152 2.08 -9.47 -25.71
N PRO A 153 2.14 -8.29 -25.04
CA PRO A 153 1.80 -7.02 -25.68
C PRO A 153 2.88 -6.56 -26.65
N MET A 154 2.47 -5.83 -27.70
CA MET A 154 3.41 -5.04 -28.49
C MET A 154 3.72 -3.72 -27.76
N ILE A 155 5.00 -3.38 -27.66
CA ILE A 155 5.47 -2.14 -27.01
C ILE A 155 5.81 -1.10 -28.09
N LEU A 156 5.02 -0.03 -28.16
CA LEU A 156 5.29 1.10 -29.06
C LEU A 156 6.10 2.18 -28.31
N LEU A 157 7.33 2.42 -28.75
CA LEU A 157 8.19 3.48 -28.21
C LEU A 157 8.22 4.68 -29.16
N VAL A 158 7.80 5.85 -28.67
CA VAL A 158 7.79 7.10 -29.44
C VAL A 158 8.48 8.20 -28.63
N GLU A 159 9.50 8.83 -29.21
CA GLU A 159 10.25 9.91 -28.55
C GLU A 159 9.44 11.22 -28.46
N LYS A 160 8.47 11.41 -29.36
CA LYS A 160 7.67 12.63 -29.48
C LYS A 160 6.26 12.43 -28.94
N LYS A 161 5.62 13.53 -28.54
CA LYS A 161 4.21 13.52 -28.12
C LYS A 161 3.31 13.11 -29.29
N VAL A 162 2.53 12.05 -29.11
CA VAL A 162 1.49 11.63 -30.04
C VAL A 162 0.26 12.52 -29.83
N SER A 163 -0.04 13.38 -30.81
CA SER A 163 -1.14 14.35 -30.74
C SER A 163 -2.27 14.07 -31.75
N SER A 164 -2.00 13.27 -32.78
CA SER A 164 -2.98 12.92 -33.82
C SER A 164 -3.17 11.41 -33.89
N LEU A 165 -4.43 10.98 -33.95
CA LEU A 165 -4.81 9.57 -34.13
C LEU A 165 -4.23 8.98 -35.43
N GLN A 166 -4.08 9.80 -36.48
CA GLN A 166 -3.58 9.37 -37.79
C GLN A 166 -2.20 8.72 -37.72
N GLN A 167 -1.38 9.08 -36.71
CA GLN A 167 -0.06 8.50 -36.49
C GLN A 167 -0.13 7.08 -35.90
N LEU A 168 -1.25 6.72 -35.26
CA LEU A 168 -1.47 5.41 -34.64
C LEU A 168 -2.28 4.46 -35.53
N VAL A 169 -3.11 4.96 -36.44
CA VAL A 169 -3.95 4.13 -37.34
C VAL A 169 -3.18 3.03 -38.08
N PRO A 170 -1.96 3.26 -38.61
CA PRO A 170 -1.21 2.20 -39.29
C PRO A 170 -0.67 1.10 -38.37
N LEU A 171 -0.74 1.29 -37.04
CA LEU A 171 -0.15 0.42 -36.02
C LEU A 171 -1.21 -0.36 -35.21
N LEU A 172 -2.48 0.05 -35.30
CA LEU A 172 -3.65 -0.57 -34.65
C LEU A 172 -4.26 -1.63 -35.57
#